data_AF-A0A7K0TQL9-F1
#
_entry.id   AF-A0A7K0TQL9-F1
#
_cell.length_a   1.000
_cell.length_b   1.000
_cell.length_c   1.000
_cell.angle_alpha   90.00
_cell.angle_beta   90.00
_cell.angle_gamma   90.00
#
_symmetry.space_group_name_H-M   'P 1'
#
loop_
_entity.id
_entity.type
_entity.pdbx_description
1 polymer ?
#
loop_
_entity_poly.entity_id
_entity_poly.type
_entity_poly.pdbx_seq_one_letter_code
_entity_poly.pdbx_strand_id
1 'polypeptide(L)'
;MFFDIGAGELLGLALLAMVLVGPERLPKVAVEAAKWVKKIRDLSQVATAELKENLGPGFENLQPKDLHPKTFVKKQLADLMEEQPVSKPKRPEARIDPDLI
;
A
#
# COMPACT_ATOMS: atom_id res chain seq x y z
N MET A 1 13.76 9.84 -14.87
CA MET A 1 12.74 10.32 -15.82
C MET A 1 11.73 11.27 -15.18
N PHE A 2 11.33 11.13 -13.89
CA PHE A 2 10.42 12.10 -13.24
C PHE A 2 11.11 13.33 -12.62
N PHE A 3 12.44 13.32 -12.51
CA PHE A 3 13.22 14.40 -11.88
C PHE A 3 13.71 15.47 -12.86
N ASP A 4 13.40 15.33 -14.15
CA ASP A 4 13.79 16.29 -15.19
C ASP A 4 12.87 17.52 -15.25
N ILE A 5 11.87 17.62 -14.34
CA ILE A 5 10.91 18.72 -14.28
C ILE A 5 11.62 20.01 -13.83
N GLY A 6 11.90 20.89 -14.77
CA GLY A 6 12.48 22.20 -14.54
C GLY A 6 11.47 23.26 -14.08
N ALA A 7 11.98 24.44 -13.67
CA ALA A 7 11.13 25.56 -13.26
C ALA A 7 10.13 26.01 -14.35
N GLY A 8 10.53 25.92 -15.63
CA GLY A 8 9.66 26.25 -16.77
C GLY A 8 8.50 25.26 -16.94
N GLU A 9 8.75 23.97 -16.74
CA GLU A 9 7.71 22.93 -16.84
C GLU A 9 6.71 23.03 -15.68
N LEU A 10 7.18 23.35 -14.46
CA LEU A 10 6.28 23.65 -13.33
C LEU A 10 5.36 24.83 -13.63
N LEU A 11 5.90 25.91 -14.22
CA LEU A 11 5.11 27.06 -14.67
C LEU A 11 4.10 26.66 -15.76
N GLY A 12 4.51 25.84 -16.72
CA GLY A 12 3.63 25.31 -17.77
C GLY A 12 2.47 24.49 -17.19
N LEU A 13 2.75 23.60 -16.23
CA LEU A 13 1.74 22.82 -15.53
C LEU A 13 0.80 23.69 -14.70
N ALA A 14 1.32 24.73 -14.04
CA ALA A 14 0.49 25.68 -13.29
C ALA A 14 -0.48 26.44 -14.20
N LEU A 15 0.00 26.91 -15.36
CA LEU A 15 -0.85 27.54 -16.38
C LEU A 15 -1.89 26.57 -16.92
N LEU A 16 -1.49 25.33 -17.24
CA LEU A 16 -2.42 24.30 -17.72
C LEU A 16 -3.51 24.00 -16.68
N ALA A 17 -3.14 23.84 -15.41
CA ALA A 17 -4.09 23.63 -14.32
C ALA A 17 -5.04 24.83 -14.17
N MET A 18 -4.52 26.05 -14.33
CA MET A 18 -5.32 27.28 -14.29
C MET A 18 -6.32 27.36 -15.45
N VAL A 19 -5.94 26.93 -16.67
CA VAL A 19 -6.86 26.89 -17.81
C VAL A 19 -7.94 25.82 -17.62
N LEU A 20 -7.55 24.63 -17.14
CA LEU A 20 -8.45 23.49 -17.03
C LEU A 20 -9.47 23.64 -15.89
N VAL A 21 -9.02 24.14 -14.74
CA VAL A 21 -9.83 24.25 -13.51
C VAL A 21 -10.35 25.69 -13.30
N GLY A 22 -9.57 26.68 -13.69
CA GLY A 22 -9.80 28.10 -13.42
C GLY A 22 -8.96 28.62 -12.25
N PRO A 23 -8.39 29.84 -12.33
CA PRO A 23 -7.55 30.44 -11.27
C PRO A 23 -8.29 30.57 -9.94
N GLU A 24 -9.57 30.96 -9.99
CA GLU A 24 -10.40 31.16 -8.81
C GLU A 24 -10.76 29.85 -8.09
N ARG A 25 -10.80 28.73 -8.84
CA ARG A 25 -11.24 27.43 -8.33
C ARG A 25 -10.06 26.58 -7.84
N LEU A 26 -8.87 26.80 -8.40
CA LEU A 26 -7.64 26.08 -8.04
C LEU A 26 -7.37 26.06 -6.52
N PRO A 27 -7.40 27.20 -5.79
CA PRO A 27 -7.15 27.20 -4.35
C PRO A 27 -8.17 26.36 -3.58
N LYS A 28 -9.45 26.42 -4.00
CA LYS A 28 -10.53 25.65 -3.38
C LYS A 28 -10.35 24.15 -3.59
N VAL A 29 -10.04 23.74 -4.82
CA VAL A 29 -9.79 22.33 -5.17
C VAL A 29 -8.57 21.78 -4.41
N ALA A 30 -7.49 22.57 -4.30
CA ALA A 30 -6.32 22.18 -3.52
C ALA A 30 -6.66 21.93 -2.04
N VAL A 31 -7.45 22.82 -1.43
CA VAL A 31 -7.91 22.67 -0.04
C VAL A 31 -8.80 21.43 0.12
N GLU A 32 -9.71 21.18 -0.81
CA GLU A 32 -10.58 20.00 -0.80
C GLU A 32 -9.78 18.71 -0.93
N ALA A 33 -8.81 18.66 -1.85
CA ALA A 33 -7.90 17.52 -2.01
C ALA A 33 -7.08 17.27 -0.73
N ALA A 34 -6.55 18.33 -0.10
CA ALA A 34 -5.81 18.20 1.16
C ALA A 34 -6.70 17.65 2.29
N LYS A 35 -7.95 18.11 2.39
CA LYS A 35 -8.93 17.58 3.35
C LYS A 35 -9.25 16.11 3.08
N TRP A 36 -9.38 15.71 1.81
CA TRP A 36 -9.61 14.32 1.42
C TRP A 36 -8.43 13.42 1.82
N VAL A 37 -7.20 13.84 1.53
CA VAL A 37 -5.99 13.10 1.93
C VAL A 37 -5.92 12.95 3.45
N LYS A 38 -6.20 14.03 4.20
CA LYS A 38 -6.26 13.96 5.66
C LYS A 38 -7.31 12.97 6.14
N LYS A 39 -8.52 13.01 5.58
CA LYS A 39 -9.61 12.10 5.93
C LYS A 39 -9.24 10.64 5.66
N ILE A 40 -8.63 10.35 4.50
CA ILE A 40 -8.17 9.00 4.16
C ILE A 40 -7.13 8.52 5.19
N ARG A 41 -6.15 9.38 5.52
CA ARG A 41 -5.13 9.07 6.54
C ARG A 41 -5.76 8.78 7.90
N ASP A 42 -6.69 9.62 8.34
CA ASP A 42 -7.35 9.48 9.64
C ASP A 42 -8.21 8.20 9.68
N LEU A 43 -8.92 7.86 8.59
CA LEU A 43 -9.66 6.60 8.46
C LEU A 43 -8.73 5.38 8.54
N SER A 44 -7.58 5.41 7.86
CA SER A 44 -6.58 4.34 7.96
C SER A 44 -6.06 4.18 9.38
N GLN A 45 -5.81 5.27 10.10
CA GLN A 45 -5.35 5.23 11.48
C GLN A 45 -6.39 4.61 12.42
N VAL A 46 -7.66 5.01 12.29
CA VAL A 46 -8.75 4.46 13.10
C VAL A 46 -8.93 2.96 12.82
N ALA A 47 -8.96 2.55 11.55
CA ALA A 47 -9.08 1.14 11.19
C ALA A 47 -7.91 0.31 11.71
N THR A 48 -6.67 0.82 11.62
CA THR A 48 -5.50 0.13 12.20
C THR A 48 -5.60 0.01 13.72
N ALA A 49 -6.09 1.05 14.42
CA ALA A 49 -6.27 1.02 15.87
C ALA A 49 -7.31 -0.02 16.29
N GLU A 50 -8.45 -0.08 15.61
CA GLU A 50 -9.53 -1.04 15.88
C GLU A 50 -9.09 -2.49 15.61
N LEU A 51 -8.32 -2.73 14.53
CA LEU A 51 -7.73 -4.03 14.24
C LEU A 51 -6.73 -4.46 15.31
N LYS A 52 -5.89 -3.53 15.79
CA LYS A 52 -4.93 -3.79 16.86
C LYS A 52 -5.62 -4.15 18.18
N GLU A 53 -6.72 -3.48 18.50
CA GLU A 53 -7.46 -3.70 19.75
C GLU A 53 -8.25 -5.02 19.74
N ASN A 54 -8.80 -5.43 18.60
CA ASN A 54 -9.68 -6.61 18.50
C ASN A 54 -8.97 -7.92 18.10
N LEU A 55 -7.80 -7.89 17.45
CA LEU A 55 -7.16 -9.10 16.90
C LEU A 55 -6.15 -9.78 17.84
N GLY A 56 -5.82 -9.19 19.00
CA GLY A 56 -4.99 -9.82 20.02
C GLY A 56 -3.46 -9.84 19.74
N PRO A 57 -2.66 -10.50 20.60
CA PRO A 57 -1.20 -10.45 20.57
C PRO A 57 -0.65 -10.98 19.23
N GLY A 58 0.17 -10.16 18.56
CA GLY A 58 0.66 -10.37 17.20
C GLY A 58 0.38 -9.20 16.24
N PHE A 59 -0.59 -8.34 16.55
CA PHE A 59 -1.00 -7.20 15.71
C PHE A 59 -0.62 -5.83 16.31
N GLU A 60 0.16 -5.81 17.39
CA GLU A 60 0.51 -4.60 18.13
C GLU A 60 1.40 -3.62 17.34
N ASN A 61 2.04 -4.09 16.28
CA ASN A 61 2.97 -3.34 15.42
C ASN A 61 2.41 -3.04 14.01
N LEU A 62 1.08 -3.12 13.81
CA LEU A 62 0.47 -2.74 12.52
C LEU A 62 0.61 -1.23 12.28
N GLN A 63 1.19 -0.87 11.13
CA GLN A 63 1.27 0.52 10.67
C GLN A 63 0.12 0.78 9.67
N PRO A 64 -0.36 2.03 9.53
CA PRO A 64 -1.39 2.37 8.54
C PRO A 64 -1.04 1.99 7.09
N LYS A 65 0.26 1.88 6.77
CA LYS A 65 0.75 1.41 5.45
C LYS A 65 0.57 -0.09 5.23
N ASP A 66 0.41 -0.87 6.29
CA ASP A 66 0.32 -2.33 6.23
C ASP A 66 -1.09 -2.84 5.91
N LEU A 67 -2.09 -1.95 5.90
CA LEU A 67 -3.46 -2.23 5.50
C LEU A 67 -3.60 -2.59 4.00
N HIS A 68 -2.52 -2.51 3.22
CA HIS A 68 -2.52 -3.03 1.85
C HIS A 68 -2.52 -4.57 1.89
N PRO A 69 -3.42 -5.27 1.16
CA PRO A 69 -3.58 -6.72 1.29
C PRO A 69 -2.29 -7.51 0.96
N LYS A 70 -1.47 -6.99 0.04
CA LYS A 70 -0.17 -7.60 -0.31
C LYS A 70 0.90 -7.40 0.77
N THR A 71 0.87 -6.30 1.53
CA THR A 71 1.81 -6.05 2.63
C THR A 71 1.39 -6.78 3.89
N PHE A 72 0.07 -6.90 4.16
CA PHE A 72 -0.48 -7.69 5.25
C PHE A 72 -0.07 -9.17 5.13
N VAL A 73 -0.30 -9.79 3.97
CA VAL A 73 0.09 -11.19 3.71
C VAL A 73 1.61 -11.38 3.83
N LYS A 74 2.41 -10.40 3.38
CA LYS A 74 3.88 -10.46 3.52
C LYS A 74 4.34 -10.40 4.97
N LYS A 75 3.71 -9.57 5.81
CA LYS A 75 4.03 -9.51 7.24
C LYS A 75 3.62 -10.80 7.95
N GLN A 76 2.42 -11.31 7.68
CA GLN A 76 2.01 -12.62 8.22
C GLN A 76 2.95 -13.75 7.79
N LEU A 77 3.37 -13.76 6.52
CA LEU A 77 4.30 -14.77 6.03
C LEU A 77 5.72 -14.62 6.62
N ALA A 78 6.17 -13.38 6.86
CA ALA A 78 7.45 -13.09 7.50
C ALA A 78 7.45 -13.48 8.99
N ASP A 79 6.39 -13.14 9.73
CA ASP A 79 6.23 -13.52 11.14
C ASP A 79 6.20 -15.06 11.28
N LEU A 80 5.51 -15.76 10.37
CA LEU A 80 5.51 -17.24 10.31
C LEU A 80 6.87 -17.84 9.89
N MET A 81 7.75 -17.07 9.28
CA MET A 81 9.10 -17.49 8.87
C MET A 81 10.16 -17.21 9.95
N GLU A 82 9.93 -16.24 10.85
CA GLU A 82 10.82 -15.90 11.95
C GLU A 82 10.68 -16.89 13.13
N GLU A 83 9.51 -17.51 13.33
CA GLU A 83 9.32 -18.63 14.26
C GLU A 83 9.69 -20.01 13.65
N GLN A 84 11.00 -20.35 13.64
CA GLN A 84 11.56 -21.72 13.48
C GLN A 84 11.48 -22.40 12.07
N PRO A 85 12.42 -23.33 11.73
CA PRO A 85 12.76 -23.69 10.36
C PRO A 85 11.69 -24.61 9.76
N VAL A 86 10.85 -24.06 8.90
CA VAL A 86 9.84 -24.85 8.20
C VAL A 86 10.54 -25.76 7.19
N SER A 87 10.54 -27.05 7.50
CA SER A 87 10.93 -28.14 6.62
C SER A 87 10.27 -27.95 5.26
N LYS A 88 11.11 -27.97 4.22
CA LYS A 88 10.71 -27.83 2.81
C LYS A 88 9.45 -28.67 2.53
N PRO A 89 8.41 -28.13 1.88
CA PRO A 89 7.31 -28.96 1.44
C PRO A 89 7.90 -30.00 0.48
N LYS A 90 7.85 -31.27 0.87
CA LYS A 90 8.26 -32.40 0.05
C LYS A 90 7.32 -32.40 -1.15
N ARG A 91 7.74 -31.76 -2.24
CA ARG A 91 7.06 -31.82 -3.53
C ARG A 91 6.84 -33.31 -3.80
N PRO A 92 5.60 -33.79 -4.01
CA PRO A 92 5.41 -35.17 -4.39
C PRO A 92 6.19 -35.39 -5.68
N GLU A 93 7.28 -36.14 -5.58
CA GLU A 93 7.99 -36.65 -6.75
C GLU A 93 6.95 -37.45 -7.53
N ALA A 94 6.59 -36.93 -8.71
CA ALA A 94 5.78 -37.68 -9.66
C ALA A 94 6.62 -38.92 -10.03
N ARG A 95 6.32 -40.05 -9.38
CA ARG A 95 6.72 -41.36 -9.87
C ARG A 95 5.94 -41.57 -11.16
N ILE A 96 6.57 -41.24 -12.28
CA ILE A 96 6.12 -41.70 -13.58
C ILE A 96 6.45 -43.19 -13.57
N ASP A 97 5.42 -44.03 -13.44
CA ASP A 97 5.57 -45.48 -13.60
C ASP A 97 6.06 -45.75 -15.03
N PRO A 98 7.22 -46.42 -15.20
CA PRO A 98 7.77 -46.72 -16.52
C PRO A 98 7.02 -47.86 -17.25
N ASP A 99 5.90 -48.35 -16.72
CA ASP A 99 5.14 -49.47 -17.28
C ASP A 99 4.02 -49.04 -18.25
N LEU A 100 4.09 -47.83 -18.81
CA LEU A 100 3.08 -47.30 -19.74
C LEU A 100 3.62 -46.96 -21.16
N ILE A 101 4.66 -47.67 -21.62
CA ILE A 101 5.11 -47.65 -23.03
C ILE A 101 5.19 -49.08 -23.56
#